data_AF-A0A2E9YUT4-F1
#
_entry.id   AF-A0A2E9YUT4-F1
#
_cell.length_a   1.000
_cell.length_b   1.000
_cell.length_c   1.000
_cell.angle_alpha   90.00
_cell.angle_beta   90.00
_cell.angle_gamma   90.00
#
_symmetry.space_group_name_H-M   'P 1'
#
loop_
_entity.id
_entity.type
_entity.pdbx_description
1 polymer ?
#
loop_
_entity_poly.entity_id
_entity_poly.type
_entity_poly.pdbx_seq_one_letter_code
_entity_poly.pdbx_strand_id
1 'polypeptide(L)' 'MSSSHLIIVAHNTATDDIELPLGNTTLYGVGDEEKILERCRKRYDNDWILALYRPISAPVSGTKSKAKE' A
#
# COMPACT_ATOMS: atom_id res chain seq x y z
N MET A 1 3.60 22.15 -1.49
CA MET A 1 4.43 20.96 -1.79
C MET A 1 3.49 19.79 -2.05
N SER A 2 3.62 19.10 -3.18
CA SER A 2 2.78 17.94 -3.50
C SER A 2 3.40 16.70 -2.85
N SER A 3 2.90 16.32 -1.67
CA SER A 3 3.29 15.09 -1.01
C SER A 3 2.70 13.92 -1.81
N SER A 4 3.55 13.20 -2.55
CA SER A 4 3.13 11.95 -3.18
C SER A 4 2.95 10.92 -2.09
N HIS A 5 1.71 10.52 -1.87
CA HIS A 5 1.34 9.44 -0.96
C HIS A 5 1.52 8.14 -1.73
N LEU A 6 2.31 7.21 -1.22
CA LEU A 6 2.58 5.93 -1.87
C LEU A 6 2.30 4.81 -0.87
N ILE A 7 1.67 3.75 -1.34
CA ILE A 7 1.48 2.52 -0.55
C ILE A 7 2.18 1.37 -1.26
N ILE A 8 2.69 0.43 -0.47
CA ILE A 8 3.18 -0.85 -0.98
C ILE A 8 2.07 -1.87 -0.76
N VAL A 9 1.76 -2.62 -1.81
CA VAL A 9 0.82 -3.75 -1.76
C VAL A 9 1.61 -5.00 -2.12
N ALA A 10 1.46 -6.05 -1.30
CA ALA A 10 1.97 -7.39 -1.60
C ALA A 10 0.79 -8.27 -2.00
N HIS A 11 0.88 -8.94 -3.14
CA HIS A 11 -0.16 -9.81 -3.69
C HIS A 11 0.40 -11.21 -3.88
N ASN A 12 -0.22 -12.21 -3.27
CA ASN A 12 0.13 -13.61 -3.46
C ASN A 12 -0.55 -14.15 -4.71
N THR A 13 0.24 -14.54 -5.70
CA THR A 13 -0.28 -15.05 -6.99
C THR A 13 -0.85 -16.46 -6.91
N ALA A 14 -0.51 -17.23 -5.87
CA ALA A 14 -0.98 -18.59 -5.68
C ALA A 14 -2.33 -18.65 -4.92
N THR A 15 -2.53 -17.77 -3.93
CA THR A 15 -3.73 -17.74 -3.09
C THR A 15 -4.67 -16.57 -3.36
N ASP A 16 -4.23 -15.60 -4.16
CA ASP A 16 -4.89 -14.30 -4.41
C ASP A 16 -4.98 -13.40 -3.15
N ASP A 17 -4.20 -13.70 -2.11
CA ASP A 17 -4.16 -12.92 -0.88
C ASP A 17 -3.48 -11.56 -1.09
N ILE A 18 -4.01 -10.52 -0.43
CA ILE A 18 -3.48 -9.16 -0.48
C ILE A 18 -3.07 -8.71 0.92
N GLU A 19 -1.83 -8.22 1.03
CA GLU A 19 -1.29 -7.63 2.24
C GLU A 19 -0.76 -6.20 2.01
N LEU A 20 -0.78 -5.43 3.10
CA LEU A 20 -0.17 -4.11 3.18
C LEU A 20 1.06 -4.20 4.09
N PRO A 21 2.28 -4.37 3.55
CA PRO A 21 3.48 -4.62 4.35
C PRO A 21 3.81 -3.50 5.35
N LEU A 22 3.36 -2.28 5.04
CA LEU A 22 3.56 -1.08 5.85
C LEU A 22 2.30 -0.69 6.65
N GLY A 23 1.25 -1.51 6.59
CA GLY A 23 -0.05 -1.24 7.21
C GLY A 23 -0.63 0.11 6.77
N ASN A 24 -0.88 0.98 7.75
CA ASN A 24 -1.42 2.33 7.53
C ASN A 24 -0.35 3.37 7.19
N THR A 25 0.92 2.95 7.10
CA THR A 25 2.03 3.87 6.82
C THR A 25 2.06 4.17 5.33
N THR A 26 1.90 5.45 5.00
CA THR A 26 2.06 5.94 3.64
C THR A 26 3.50 6.44 3.48
N LEU A 27 4.16 6.04 2.39
CA LEU A 27 5.44 6.60 2.02
C LEU A 27 5.20 7.98 1.41
N TYR A 28 5.92 8.97 1.92
CA TYR A 28 5.97 10.29 1.33
C TYR A 28 7.13 10.29 0.32
N GLY A 29 6.97 10.97 -0.82
CA GLY A 29 7.97 11.06 -1.89
C GLY A 29 9.35 11.60 -1.47
N VAL A 30 10.13 10.84 -0.68
CA VAL A 30 11.45 11.23 -0.15
C VAL A 30 12.61 10.63 -0.95
N GLY A 31 12.34 9.76 -1.93
CA GLY A 31 13.38 9.16 -2.79
C GLY A 31 14.01 7.88 -2.24
N ASP A 32 13.44 7.31 -1.17
CA ASP A 32 13.87 6.04 -0.56
C ASP A 32 12.88 4.89 -0.78
N GLU A 33 11.87 5.08 -1.64
CA GLU A 33 10.79 4.13 -1.86
C GLU A 33 11.32 2.79 -2.39
N GLU A 34 12.31 2.82 -3.28
CA GLU A 34 12.93 1.63 -3.84
C GLU A 34 13.65 0.80 -2.76
N LYS A 35 14.37 1.45 -1.84
CA LYS A 35 15.02 0.77 -0.70
C LYS A 35 14.01 0.18 0.27
N ILE A 36 12.84 0.81 0.43
CA ILE A 36 11.76 0.28 1.26
C ILE A 36 11.10 -0.91 0.57
N LEU A 37 10.90 -0.84 -0.75
CA LEU A 37 10.39 -1.94 -1.56
C LEU A 37 11.34 -3.14 -1.50
N GLU A 38 12.64 -2.94 -1.65
CA GLU A 38 13.66 -4.01 -1.51
C GLU A 38 13.65 -4.64 -0.11
N ARG A 39 13.53 -3.82 0.95
CA ARG A 39 13.40 -4.33 2.32
C ARG A 39 12.11 -5.14 2.52
N CYS A 40 11.00 -4.69 1.94
CA CYS A 40 9.75 -5.43 2.00
C CYS A 40 9.87 -6.75 1.25
N ARG A 41 10.46 -6.75 0.05
CA ARG A 41 10.66 -7.96 -0.77
C ARG A 41 11.39 -9.07 -0.02
N LYS A 42 12.33 -8.75 0.87
CA LYS A 42 13.04 -9.74 1.71
C LYS A 42 12.14 -10.50 2.69
N ARG A 43 10.92 -10.04 2.94
CA ARG A 43 9.96 -10.65 3.88
C ARG A 43 8.95 -11.57 3.20
N TYR A 44 8.97 -11.65 1.86
CA TYR A 44 8.00 -12.38 1.07
C TYR A 44 8.70 -13.41 0.18
N ASP A 45 8.04 -14.55 0.00
CA ASP A 45 8.50 -15.63 -0.87
C ASP A 45 8.23 -15.31 -2.36
N ASN A 46 8.72 -16.17 -3.26
CA ASN A 46 8.62 -15.95 -4.71
C ASN A 46 7.18 -15.92 -5.26
N ASP A 47 6.21 -16.42 -4.49
CA ASP A 47 4.79 -16.42 -4.88
C ASP A 47 4.13 -15.03 -4.71
N TRP A 48 4.84 -14.09 -4.10
CA TRP A 48 4.36 -12.74 -3.81
C TRP A 48 4.93 -11.69 -4.76
N ILE A 49 4.05 -10.87 -5.31
CA ILE A 49 4.37 -9.69 -6.10
C ILE A 49 4.21 -8.46 -5.23
N LEU A 50 5.25 -7.62 -5.16
CA LEU A 50 5.19 -6.32 -4.49
C LEU A 50 5.07 -5.20 -5.52
N ALA A 51 4.09 -4.32 -5.32
CA ALA A 51 3.84 -3.17 -6.20
C ALA A 51 3.65 -1.87 -5.42
N LEU A 52 4.10 -0.76 -6.01
CA LEU A 52 3.93 0.59 -5.51
C LEU A 52 2.70 1.23 -6.15
N TYR A 53 1.74 1.64 -5.33
CA TYR A 53 0.54 2.32 -5.78
C TYR A 53 0.55 3.79 -5.38
N ARG A 54 0.15 4.64 -6.34
CA ARG A 54 -0.11 6.07 -6.12
C ARG A 54 -1.62 6.30 -6.13
N PRO A 55 -2.17 7.12 -5.23
CA PRO A 55 -3.54 7.60 -5.36
C PRO A 55 -3.71 8.29 -6.71
N ILE A 56 -4.71 7.86 -7.46
CA ILE A 56 -5.08 8.47 -8.74
C ILE A 56 -5.86 9.77 -8.50
N SER A 57 -6.54 9.88 -7.36
CA SER A 57 -7.45 10.99 -7.02
C SER A 57 -7.38 11.38 -5.55
N ALA A 58 -8.09 12.47 -5.21
CA ALA A 58 -8.25 12.90 -3.82
C ALA A 58 -8.93 11.79 -2.99
N PRO A 59 -8.48 11.56 -1.75
CA PRO A 59 -9.07 10.55 -0.88
C PRO A 59 -10.55 10.85 -0.61
N VAL A 60 -11.40 9.84 -0.76
CA VAL A 60 -12.82 9.93 -0.39
C VAL A 60 -12.98 9.38 1.02
N SER A 61 -13.46 10.21 1.94
CA SER A 61 -13.80 9.75 3.29
C SER A 61 -15.18 9.08 3.27
N GLY A 62 -15.26 7.83 3.72
CA GLY A 62 -16.54 7.16 3.90
C GLY A 62 -17.36 7.83 5.01
N THR A 63 -18.59 8.23 4.72
CA THR A 63 -19.54 8.61 5.74
C THR A 63 -20.11 7.33 6.35
N LYS A 64 -19.87 7.10 7.65
CA LYS A 64 -20.62 6.09 8.40
C LYS A 64 -22.10 6.48 8.30
N SER A 65 -22.86 5.78 7.46
CA SER A 65 -24.32 5.80 7.56
C SER A 65 -24.65 5.32 8.96
N LYS A 66 -25.12 6.22 9.81
CA LYS A 66 -25.75 5.84 11.08
C LYS A 66 -26.97 5.00 10.70
N ALA A 67 -26.84 3.68 10.76
CA ALA A 67 -28.00 2.81 10.89
C ALA A 67 -28.70 3.27 12.18
N LYS A 68 -29.88 3.87 12.04
CA LYS A 68 -30.77 4.13 13.17
C LYS A 68 -31.24 2.76 13.67
N GLU A 69 -30.82 2.39 14.88
CA GLU A 69 -31.59 1.48 15.74
C GLU A 69 -32.93 2.12 16.12
#